data_AF-A0A1B0B6F7-F1
#
_entry.id   AF-A0A1B0B6F7-F1
#
_cell.length_a   1.000
_cell.length_b   1.000
_cell.length_c   1.000
_cell.angle_alpha   90.00
_cell.angle_beta   90.00
_cell.angle_gamma   90.00
#
_symmetry.space_group_name_H-M   'P 1'
#
loop_
_entity.id
_entity.type
_entity.pdbx_description
1 polymer ?
#
loop_
_entity_poly.entity_id
_entity_poly.type
_entity_poly.pdbx_seq_one_letter_code
_entity_poly.pdbx_strand_id
1 'polypeptide(L)'
;MRGHGMLISLPNTGSTDRNRSIYCMRRIAFVAVWIFLMLKLRSFFFEPIYLVNAMRSVALHNDPTISQQIAKYNAAELVLNEDLFGPLKNDSVVIVVQVHTRVTYLSYLIGSLAQAYGISTVLLIFSHDYYDKDIKKLVETIDFCLVIQIFYPYPIHKHPKCLQDTLKSPAMRDKCNKTEFPYHNNQRSRAQMKHHWWWKANFIFDQSEITRYHSGNIESFKFKKKCLRDCYCISGLVLFLEEDYYVTKDFLYILKMMYKRTIDLCPQCNIYTLGRHGQRTPYQANCLKYLGDMRYAEVNVMPWTTANNMAFAFNRATWNNIRTCAEHFCSFGDYNYDQSLEHMSRECPEGKLINFSVKQTRVFHTGAW
;
A
#
# COMPACT_ATOMS: atom_id res chain seq x y z
N MET A 1 -82.83 -52.70 50.06
CA MET A 1 -81.50 -52.87 50.68
C MET A 1 -80.49 -53.02 49.55
N ARG A 2 -79.67 -51.98 49.34
CA ARG A 2 -78.20 -52.00 49.34
C ARG A 2 -77.64 -53.08 48.38
N GLY A 3 -77.14 -52.78 47.18
CA GLY A 3 -76.38 -51.61 46.75
C GLY A 3 -74.89 -51.94 46.80
N HIS A 4 -74.27 -52.12 45.64
CA HIS A 4 -72.87 -51.79 45.35
C HIS A 4 -72.70 -51.72 43.82
N GLY A 5 -73.00 -50.55 43.27
CA GLY A 5 -72.58 -50.18 41.92
C GLY A 5 -71.07 -49.93 41.92
N MET A 6 -70.36 -50.64 41.05
CA MET A 6 -68.92 -50.50 40.86
C MET A 6 -68.67 -49.27 39.98
N LEU A 7 -68.13 -48.20 40.57
CA LEU A 7 -67.66 -47.01 39.86
C LEU A 7 -66.31 -47.33 39.21
N ILE A 8 -66.33 -47.51 37.88
CA ILE A 8 -65.11 -47.58 37.07
C ILE A 8 -64.76 -46.14 36.67
N SER A 9 -63.66 -45.64 37.22
CA SER A 9 -63.07 -44.36 36.82
C SER A 9 -62.53 -44.46 35.39
N LEU A 10 -63.13 -43.72 34.46
CA LEU A 10 -62.52 -43.44 33.16
C LEU A 10 -61.20 -42.67 33.39
N PRO A 11 -60.06 -43.10 32.80
CA PRO A 11 -58.84 -42.33 32.88
C PRO A 11 -59.03 -41.02 32.12
N ASN A 12 -58.80 -39.92 32.83
CA ASN A 12 -58.68 -38.57 32.32
C ASN A 12 -57.95 -38.53 30.97
N THR A 13 -58.66 -38.13 29.91
CA THR A 13 -58.06 -37.59 28.69
C THR A 13 -57.54 -36.19 29.00
N GLY A 14 -56.41 -36.11 29.70
CA GLY A 14 -55.85 -34.83 30.12
C GLY A 14 -54.36 -34.96 30.37
N SER A 15 -53.56 -34.93 29.30
CA SER A 15 -52.14 -34.48 29.28
C SER A 15 -51.38 -34.94 28.01
N THR A 16 -51.95 -34.78 26.82
CA THR A 16 -51.16 -34.90 25.56
C THR A 16 -50.80 -33.55 24.94
N ASP A 17 -51.31 -32.45 25.50
CA ASP A 17 -51.11 -31.11 24.92
C ASP A 17 -49.83 -30.40 25.40
N ARG A 18 -49.36 -30.71 26.63
CA ARG A 18 -48.18 -30.04 27.22
C ARG A 18 -46.84 -30.45 26.60
N ASN A 19 -46.69 -31.72 26.19
CA ASN A 19 -45.43 -32.20 25.58
C ASN A 19 -45.30 -31.84 24.09
N ARG A 20 -46.42 -31.71 23.36
CA ARG A 20 -46.41 -31.18 21.98
C ARG A 20 -45.97 -29.71 21.95
N SER A 21 -46.39 -28.93 22.94
CA SER A 21 -46.02 -27.51 23.10
C SER A 21 -44.52 -27.31 23.27
N ILE A 22 -43.85 -28.10 24.12
CA ILE A 22 -42.40 -27.95 24.37
C ILE A 22 -41.56 -28.31 23.12
N TYR A 23 -41.92 -29.37 22.39
CA TYR A 23 -41.24 -29.75 21.15
C TYR A 23 -41.48 -28.72 20.03
N CYS A 24 -42.69 -28.17 19.93
CA CYS A 24 -43.01 -27.13 18.97
C CYS A 24 -42.24 -25.83 19.26
N MET A 25 -42.21 -25.39 20.53
CA MET A 25 -41.46 -24.21 20.98
C MET A 25 -39.95 -24.36 20.76
N ARG A 26 -39.38 -25.56 21.00
CA ARG A 26 -37.96 -25.84 20.71
C ARG A 26 -37.65 -25.79 19.22
N ARG A 27 -38.53 -26.32 18.36
CA ARG A 27 -38.37 -26.22 16.89
C ARG A 27 -38.46 -24.77 16.41
N ILE A 28 -39.43 -24.00 16.91
CA ILE A 28 -39.57 -22.58 16.57
C ILE A 28 -38.33 -21.80 17.01
N ALA A 29 -37.82 -22.03 18.22
CA ALA A 29 -36.60 -21.39 18.70
C ALA A 29 -35.38 -21.77 17.85
N PHE A 30 -35.23 -23.05 17.47
CA PHE A 30 -34.13 -23.49 16.62
C PHE A 30 -34.20 -22.84 15.23
N VAL A 31 -35.39 -22.81 14.62
CA VAL A 31 -35.62 -22.17 13.32
C VAL A 31 -35.36 -20.67 13.39
N ALA A 32 -35.80 -19.98 14.46
CA ALA A 32 -35.56 -18.56 14.66
C ALA A 32 -34.07 -18.25 14.83
N VAL A 33 -33.33 -19.07 15.59
CA VAL A 33 -31.87 -18.95 15.74
C VAL A 33 -31.16 -19.21 14.40
N TRP A 34 -31.63 -20.19 13.63
CA TRP A 34 -31.07 -20.52 12.32
C TRP A 34 -31.32 -19.41 11.29
N ILE A 35 -32.53 -18.82 11.28
CA ILE A 35 -32.87 -17.65 10.47
C ILE A 35 -32.02 -16.46 10.89
N PHE A 36 -31.86 -16.22 12.20
CA PHE A 36 -31.00 -15.15 12.71
C PHE A 36 -29.54 -15.34 12.31
N LEU A 37 -29.01 -16.56 12.40
CA LEU A 37 -27.68 -16.92 11.90
C LEU A 37 -27.54 -16.70 10.40
N MET A 38 -28.54 -17.10 9.62
CA MET A 38 -28.56 -16.88 8.16
C MET A 38 -28.67 -15.41 7.78
N LEU A 39 -29.45 -14.62 8.52
CA LEU A 39 -29.53 -13.16 8.34
C LEU A 39 -28.21 -12.49 8.70
N LYS A 40 -27.56 -12.92 9.79
CA LYS A 40 -26.22 -12.48 10.19
C LYS A 40 -25.16 -12.85 9.15
N LEU A 41 -25.17 -14.08 8.64
CA LEU A 41 -24.29 -14.55 7.56
C LEU A 41 -24.52 -13.71 6.29
N ARG A 42 -25.77 -13.44 5.94
CA ARG A 42 -26.10 -12.58 4.80
C ARG A 42 -25.55 -11.17 4.98
N SER A 43 -25.74 -10.53 6.14
CA SER A 43 -25.16 -9.20 6.38
C SER A 43 -23.63 -9.21 6.40
N PHE A 44 -23.00 -10.28 6.90
CA PHE A 44 -21.55 -10.37 7.00
C PHE A 44 -20.86 -10.54 5.63
N PHE A 45 -21.49 -11.27 4.70
CA PHE A 45 -20.88 -11.54 3.39
C PHE A 45 -21.41 -10.65 2.27
N PHE A 46 -22.71 -10.30 2.25
CA PHE A 46 -23.27 -9.56 1.13
C PHE A 46 -22.99 -8.05 1.19
N GLU A 47 -23.08 -7.40 2.36
CA GLU A 47 -22.82 -5.95 2.43
C GLU A 47 -21.41 -5.55 1.98
N PRO A 48 -20.33 -6.25 2.39
CA PRO A 48 -18.98 -5.94 1.91
C PRO A 48 -18.86 -6.08 0.40
N ILE A 49 -19.43 -7.15 -0.19
CA ILE A 49 -19.40 -7.40 -1.63
C ILE A 49 -20.16 -6.31 -2.40
N TYR A 50 -21.33 -5.88 -1.91
CA TYR A 50 -22.07 -4.77 -2.52
C TYR A 50 -21.31 -3.46 -2.43
N LEU A 51 -20.64 -3.16 -1.30
CA LEU A 51 -19.82 -1.96 -1.13
C LEU A 51 -18.61 -1.97 -2.07
N VAL A 52 -17.88 -3.10 -2.16
CA VAL A 52 -16.74 -3.30 -3.07
C VAL A 52 -17.19 -3.09 -4.52
N ASN A 53 -18.31 -3.70 -4.93
CA ASN A 53 -18.83 -3.56 -6.28
C ASN A 53 -19.34 -2.14 -6.58
N ALA A 54 -20.02 -1.52 -5.62
CA ALA A 54 -20.47 -0.13 -5.73
C ALA A 54 -19.27 0.83 -5.86
N MET A 55 -18.20 0.62 -5.09
CA MET A 55 -16.98 1.42 -5.15
C MET A 55 -16.15 1.14 -6.41
N ARG A 56 -16.06 -0.10 -6.89
CA ARG A 56 -15.50 -0.42 -8.21
C ARG A 56 -16.25 0.28 -9.33
N SER A 57 -17.56 0.45 -9.18
CA SER A 57 -18.44 1.15 -10.11
C SER A 57 -18.38 2.68 -10.00
N VAL A 58 -17.71 3.25 -8.98
CA VAL A 58 -17.45 4.69 -8.91
C VAL A 58 -16.59 5.06 -10.11
N ALA A 59 -17.24 5.64 -11.11
CA ALA A 59 -16.58 6.19 -12.27
C ALA A 59 -15.95 7.51 -11.85
N LEU A 60 -14.64 7.51 -11.67
CA LEU A 60 -13.88 8.76 -11.66
C LEU A 60 -13.99 9.33 -13.09
N HIS A 61 -14.44 10.57 -13.18
CA HIS A 61 -14.53 11.28 -14.45
C HIS A 61 -13.58 12.47 -14.42
N ASN A 62 -12.89 12.74 -15.53
CA ASN A 62 -12.04 13.92 -15.71
C ASN A 62 -12.92 15.17 -15.89
N ASP A 63 -13.66 15.52 -14.85
CA ASP A 63 -14.61 16.62 -14.78
C ASP A 63 -14.29 17.56 -13.58
N PRO A 64 -14.96 18.71 -13.44
CA PRO A 64 -14.69 19.66 -12.36
C PRO A 64 -14.91 19.11 -10.93
N THR A 65 -15.67 18.02 -10.78
CA THR A 65 -15.99 17.36 -9.50
C THR A 65 -15.03 16.23 -9.14
N ILE A 66 -14.07 15.90 -10.02
CA ILE A 66 -13.11 14.81 -9.82
C ILE A 66 -12.41 14.84 -8.46
N SER A 67 -12.11 16.02 -7.92
CA SER A 67 -11.45 16.13 -6.60
C SER A 67 -12.32 15.65 -5.45
N GLN A 68 -13.64 15.88 -5.51
CA GLN A 68 -14.57 15.36 -4.50
C GLN A 68 -14.73 13.84 -4.65
N GLN A 69 -14.73 13.34 -5.89
CA GLN A 69 -14.78 11.90 -6.16
C GLN A 69 -13.51 11.21 -5.67
N ILE A 70 -12.33 11.77 -5.95
CA ILE A 70 -11.03 11.31 -5.45
C ILE A 70 -10.99 11.31 -3.92
N ALA A 71 -11.45 12.39 -3.28
CA ALA A 71 -11.48 12.46 -1.82
C ALA A 71 -12.35 11.37 -1.20
N LYS A 72 -13.54 11.13 -1.78
CA LYS A 72 -14.43 10.03 -1.35
C LYS A 72 -13.81 8.66 -1.60
N TYR A 73 -13.16 8.46 -2.73
CA TYR A 73 -12.49 7.21 -3.08
C TYR A 73 -11.33 6.92 -2.13
N ASN A 74 -10.44 7.89 -1.92
CA ASN A 74 -9.31 7.73 -1.01
C ASN A 74 -9.76 7.53 0.44
N ALA A 75 -10.84 8.20 0.89
CA ALA A 75 -11.38 8.02 2.24
C ALA A 75 -12.02 6.64 2.46
N ALA A 76 -12.43 5.96 1.39
CA ALA A 76 -13.02 4.63 1.47
C ALA A 76 -11.98 3.51 1.65
N GLU A 77 -10.73 3.74 1.22
CA GLU A 77 -9.61 2.80 1.33
C GLU A 77 -9.97 1.35 0.96
N LEU A 78 -10.62 1.16 -0.18
CA LEU A 78 -11.08 -0.17 -0.60
C LEU A 78 -9.90 -1.14 -0.78
N VAL A 79 -9.86 -2.18 0.05
CA VAL A 79 -8.90 -3.28 -0.07
C VAL A 79 -9.46 -4.38 -0.97
N LEU A 80 -8.79 -4.60 -2.10
CA LEU A 80 -9.09 -5.71 -2.99
C LEU A 80 -8.42 -6.99 -2.47
N ASN A 81 -9.10 -8.12 -2.69
CA ASN A 81 -8.64 -9.47 -2.38
C ASN A 81 -8.48 -9.79 -0.88
N GLU A 82 -9.07 -8.98 0.00
CA GLU A 82 -9.07 -9.27 1.45
C GLU A 82 -9.80 -10.59 1.76
N ASP A 83 -10.80 -10.96 0.96
CA ASP A 83 -11.48 -12.25 1.02
C ASP A 83 -10.58 -13.45 0.69
N LEU A 84 -9.54 -13.24 -0.14
CA LEU A 84 -8.60 -14.28 -0.57
C LEU A 84 -7.39 -14.39 0.37
N PHE A 85 -6.88 -13.26 0.86
CA PHE A 85 -5.62 -13.21 1.62
C PHE A 85 -5.80 -12.92 3.12
N GLY A 86 -7.01 -12.55 3.54
CA GLY A 86 -7.29 -12.09 4.89
C GLY A 86 -6.79 -10.66 5.15
N PRO A 87 -6.93 -10.16 6.39
CA PRO A 87 -6.53 -8.81 6.73
C PRO A 87 -5.01 -8.62 6.66
N LEU A 88 -4.58 -7.36 6.50
CA LEU A 88 -3.17 -6.98 6.51
C LEU A 88 -2.49 -7.41 7.80
N LYS A 89 -1.32 -8.04 7.70
CA LYS A 89 -0.52 -8.47 8.85
C LYS A 89 0.46 -7.38 9.26
N ASN A 90 0.80 -7.34 10.54
CA ASN A 90 1.72 -6.33 11.08
C ASN A 90 3.14 -6.44 10.51
N ASP A 91 3.55 -7.64 10.07
CA ASP A 91 4.85 -7.96 9.47
C ASP A 91 4.84 -7.99 7.93
N SER A 92 3.72 -7.61 7.32
CA SER A 92 3.64 -7.43 5.87
C SER A 92 4.56 -6.31 5.42
N VAL A 93 5.06 -6.38 4.18
CA VAL A 93 5.71 -5.21 3.56
C VAL A 93 4.63 -4.47 2.77
N VAL A 94 4.60 -3.15 2.88
CA VAL A 94 3.77 -2.31 2.00
C VAL A 94 4.61 -1.91 0.81
N ILE A 95 4.12 -2.13 -0.41
CA ILE A 95 4.78 -1.70 -1.64
C ILE A 95 3.91 -0.63 -2.29
N VAL A 96 4.50 0.52 -2.58
CA VAL A 96 3.82 1.68 -3.14
C VAL A 96 4.36 1.92 -4.54
N VAL A 97 3.50 1.77 -5.55
CA VAL A 97 3.84 2.01 -6.95
C VAL A 97 3.33 3.39 -7.35
N GLN A 98 4.22 4.28 -7.78
CA GLN A 98 3.85 5.55 -8.40
C GLN A 98 3.47 5.31 -9.87
N VAL A 99 2.22 5.64 -10.24
CA VAL A 99 1.62 5.39 -11.56
C VAL A 99 1.22 6.71 -12.20
N HIS A 100 1.51 6.83 -13.50
CA HIS A 100 1.12 7.98 -14.32
C HIS A 100 0.21 7.54 -15.47
N THR A 101 0.77 7.18 -16.63
CA THR A 101 0.00 6.89 -17.86
C THR A 101 0.56 5.72 -18.67
N ARG A 102 1.60 5.02 -18.18
CA ARG A 102 2.32 4.02 -18.98
C ARG A 102 1.85 2.60 -18.71
N VAL A 103 0.65 2.27 -19.18
CA VAL A 103 -0.01 0.96 -18.98
C VAL A 103 0.86 -0.25 -19.39
N THR A 104 1.62 -0.16 -20.49
CA THR A 104 2.49 -1.25 -20.97
C THR A 104 3.64 -1.54 -20.01
N TYR A 105 4.22 -0.50 -19.42
CA TYR A 105 5.30 -0.67 -18.45
C TYR A 105 4.76 -1.21 -17.13
N LEU A 106 3.61 -0.68 -16.70
CA LEU A 106 2.92 -1.15 -15.51
C LEU A 106 2.56 -2.64 -15.60
N SER A 107 2.14 -3.13 -16.79
CA SER A 107 1.84 -4.55 -16.97
C SER A 107 3.07 -5.44 -16.83
N TYR A 108 4.25 -4.99 -17.26
CA TYR A 108 5.51 -5.70 -17.01
C TYR A 108 5.87 -5.73 -15.52
N LEU A 109 5.69 -4.61 -14.80
CA LEU A 109 5.90 -4.58 -13.35
C LEU A 109 4.97 -5.57 -12.65
N ILE A 110 3.66 -5.51 -12.91
CA ILE A 110 2.66 -6.42 -12.32
C ILE A 110 3.02 -7.88 -12.63
N GLY A 111 3.38 -8.19 -13.88
CA GLY A 111 3.79 -9.53 -14.29
C GLY A 111 5.06 -10.03 -13.59
N SER A 112 5.99 -9.14 -13.25
CA SER A 112 7.19 -9.48 -12.46
C SER A 112 6.88 -9.67 -10.97
N LEU A 113 6.01 -8.83 -10.39
CA LEU A 113 5.54 -8.94 -9.01
C LEU A 113 4.79 -10.26 -8.76
N ALA A 114 3.93 -10.67 -9.70
CA ALA A 114 3.18 -11.92 -9.62
C ALA A 114 4.09 -13.17 -9.47
N GLN A 115 5.33 -13.09 -9.97
CA GLN A 115 6.31 -14.17 -9.92
C GLN A 115 7.21 -14.14 -8.69
N ALA A 116 7.11 -13.09 -7.86
CA ALA A 116 8.00 -12.90 -6.74
C ALA A 116 7.63 -13.75 -5.53
N TYR A 117 8.65 -14.29 -4.86
CA TYR A 117 8.45 -15.15 -3.70
C TYR A 117 7.90 -14.35 -2.52
N GLY A 118 6.80 -14.85 -1.96
CA GLY A 118 6.15 -14.25 -0.79
C GLY A 118 5.30 -13.01 -1.09
N ILE A 119 5.03 -12.70 -2.37
CA ILE A 119 4.20 -11.56 -2.77
C ILE A 119 2.78 -11.62 -2.19
N SER A 120 2.22 -12.81 -1.96
CA SER A 120 0.90 -12.96 -1.33
C SER A 120 0.79 -12.41 0.09
N THR A 121 1.92 -12.05 0.72
CA THR A 121 1.98 -11.48 2.07
C THR A 121 2.05 -9.95 2.09
N VAL A 122 2.13 -9.29 0.93
CA VAL A 122 2.29 -7.82 0.85
C VAL A 122 0.95 -7.11 0.65
N LEU A 123 0.94 -5.82 0.98
CA LEU A 123 -0.05 -4.88 0.47
C LEU A 123 0.57 -4.09 -0.70
N LEU A 124 -0.05 -4.18 -1.88
CA LEU A 124 0.29 -3.31 -3.01
C LEU A 124 -0.62 -2.08 -3.02
N ILE A 125 -0.02 -0.89 -3.03
CA ILE A 125 -0.71 0.38 -3.17
C ILE A 125 -0.30 1.00 -4.49
N PHE A 126 -1.26 1.18 -5.41
CA PHE A 126 -1.04 1.92 -6.64
C PHE A 126 -1.49 3.38 -6.43
N SER A 127 -0.54 4.31 -6.53
CA SER A 127 -0.75 5.74 -6.35
C SER A 127 -0.77 6.42 -7.71
N HIS A 128 -1.93 6.93 -8.10
CA HIS A 128 -2.18 7.49 -9.43
C HIS A 128 -2.22 9.01 -9.39
N ASP A 129 -1.52 9.70 -10.29
CA ASP A 129 -1.69 11.16 -10.50
C ASP A 129 -2.42 11.53 -11.78
N TYR A 130 -2.88 10.52 -12.52
CA TYR A 130 -3.73 10.65 -13.66
C TYR A 130 -4.77 9.52 -13.63
N TYR A 131 -6.04 9.87 -13.85
CA TYR A 131 -7.08 8.86 -13.94
C TYR A 131 -7.13 8.29 -15.37
N ASP A 132 -6.82 7.00 -15.46
CA ASP A 132 -6.91 6.22 -16.68
C ASP A 132 -7.70 4.93 -16.41
N LYS A 133 -8.73 4.70 -17.23
CA LYS A 133 -9.67 3.58 -17.06
C LYS A 133 -8.99 2.23 -17.32
N ASP A 134 -8.07 2.16 -18.27
CA ASP A 134 -7.39 0.92 -18.64
C ASP A 134 -6.37 0.55 -17.56
N ILE A 135 -5.66 1.54 -17.01
CA ILE A 135 -4.78 1.35 -15.85
C ILE A 135 -5.58 0.89 -14.63
N LYS A 136 -6.70 1.55 -14.29
CA LYS A 136 -7.56 1.12 -13.18
C LYS A 136 -8.01 -0.33 -13.34
N LYS A 137 -8.48 -0.68 -14.55
CA LYS A 137 -8.94 -2.04 -14.84
C LYS A 137 -7.80 -3.06 -14.74
N LEU A 138 -6.60 -2.73 -15.22
CA LEU A 138 -5.41 -3.59 -15.11
C LEU A 138 -5.04 -3.85 -13.64
N VAL A 139 -5.09 -2.84 -12.78
CA VAL A 139 -4.81 -3.02 -11.34
C VAL A 139 -5.90 -3.88 -10.69
N GLU A 140 -7.15 -3.73 -11.09
CA GLU A 140 -8.27 -4.53 -10.58
C GLU A 140 -8.23 -6.01 -10.99
N THR A 141 -7.40 -6.40 -11.97
CA THR A 141 -7.21 -7.82 -12.33
C THR A 141 -6.18 -8.55 -11.45
N ILE A 142 -5.47 -7.84 -10.57
CA ILE A 142 -4.48 -8.46 -9.68
C ILE A 142 -5.22 -9.33 -8.65
N ASP A 143 -4.83 -10.60 -8.56
CA ASP A 143 -5.44 -11.62 -7.71
C ASP A 143 -4.44 -12.36 -6.81
N PHE A 144 -3.16 -11.94 -6.79
CA PHE A 144 -2.07 -12.63 -6.10
C PHE A 144 -1.66 -12.01 -4.75
N CYS A 145 -2.24 -10.88 -4.34
CA CYS A 145 -2.04 -10.23 -3.04
C CYS A 145 -3.13 -9.21 -2.72
N LEU A 146 -3.04 -8.55 -1.55
CA LEU A 146 -3.88 -7.40 -1.21
C LEU A 146 -3.52 -6.19 -2.07
N VAL A 147 -4.54 -5.46 -2.55
CA VAL A 147 -4.35 -4.29 -3.42
C VAL A 147 -5.22 -3.12 -2.99
N ILE A 148 -4.66 -1.92 -2.99
CA ILE A 148 -5.37 -0.64 -2.84
C ILE A 148 -4.97 0.29 -3.99
N GLN A 149 -5.92 1.09 -4.46
CA GLN A 149 -5.65 2.22 -5.35
C GLN A 149 -5.87 3.53 -4.58
N ILE A 150 -5.01 4.51 -4.79
CA ILE A 150 -5.17 5.88 -4.26
C ILE A 150 -4.91 6.88 -5.37
N PHE A 151 -5.61 8.01 -5.35
CA PHE A 151 -5.53 9.02 -6.40
C PHE A 151 -5.04 10.36 -5.84
N TYR A 152 -3.99 10.91 -6.43
CA TYR A 152 -3.45 12.22 -6.07
C TYR A 152 -4.51 13.31 -6.32
N PRO A 153 -4.88 14.11 -5.29
CA PRO A 153 -6.06 14.99 -5.36
C PRO A 153 -5.84 16.31 -6.13
N TYR A 154 -4.62 16.60 -6.59
CA TYR A 154 -4.28 17.86 -7.26
C TYR A 154 -3.62 17.66 -8.65
N PRO A 155 -4.23 16.90 -9.58
CA PRO A 155 -3.64 16.63 -10.89
C PRO A 155 -3.53 17.91 -11.72
N ILE A 156 -2.52 17.96 -12.59
CA ILE A 156 -2.15 19.12 -13.41
C ILE A 156 -3.29 19.64 -14.29
N HIS A 157 -4.13 18.75 -14.80
CA HIS A 157 -5.27 19.12 -15.65
C HIS A 157 -6.30 20.01 -14.93
N LYS A 158 -6.24 20.09 -13.60
CA LYS A 158 -7.04 20.97 -12.75
C LYS A 158 -6.49 22.40 -12.68
N HIS A 159 -5.19 22.60 -12.91
CA HIS A 159 -4.54 23.89 -12.71
C HIS A 159 -4.50 24.68 -14.04
N PRO A 160 -5.23 25.80 -14.14
CA PRO A 160 -5.32 26.56 -15.39
C PRO A 160 -3.93 27.00 -15.85
N LYS A 161 -3.65 26.86 -17.15
CA LYS A 161 -2.43 27.41 -17.76
C LYS A 161 -2.35 28.90 -17.43
N CYS A 162 -1.19 29.34 -16.97
CA CYS A 162 -0.90 30.74 -16.70
C CYS A 162 -0.57 31.37 -18.05
N LEU A 163 -1.63 31.54 -18.85
CA LEU A 163 -1.57 32.20 -20.15
C LEU A 163 -1.75 33.68 -19.85
N GLN A 164 -0.67 34.46 -19.95
CA GLN A 164 -0.65 35.90 -19.69
C GLN A 164 -1.83 36.63 -20.37
N ASP A 165 -2.22 36.19 -21.57
CA ASP A 165 -3.28 36.80 -22.39
C ASP A 165 -4.73 36.46 -21.97
N THR A 166 -4.95 35.42 -21.16
CA THR A 166 -6.32 35.00 -20.74
C THR A 166 -6.71 35.45 -19.33
N LEU A 167 -5.79 36.08 -18.60
CA LEU A 167 -6.02 36.46 -17.21
C LEU A 167 -6.77 37.79 -17.16
N LYS A 168 -8.02 37.73 -16.71
CA LYS A 168 -8.96 38.87 -16.68
C LYS A 168 -8.61 39.95 -15.65
N SER A 169 -7.80 39.66 -14.64
CA SER A 169 -7.43 40.64 -13.60
C SER A 169 -5.93 40.92 -13.56
N PRO A 170 -5.51 42.19 -13.36
CA PRO A 170 -4.11 42.57 -13.18
C PRO A 170 -3.41 41.79 -12.05
N ALA A 171 -4.10 41.59 -10.91
CA ALA A 171 -3.57 40.83 -9.77
C ALA A 171 -3.24 39.36 -10.08
N MET A 172 -3.96 38.73 -11.03
CA MET A 172 -3.63 37.37 -11.47
C MET A 172 -2.47 37.35 -12.46
N ARG A 173 -2.30 38.41 -13.27
CA ARG A 173 -1.12 38.58 -14.16
C ARG A 173 0.14 38.79 -13.33
N ASP A 174 0.08 39.56 -12.25
CA ASP A 174 1.20 39.78 -11.34
C ASP A 174 1.62 38.51 -10.59
N LYS A 175 0.67 37.66 -10.18
CA LYS A 175 0.96 36.33 -9.61
C LYS A 175 1.62 35.37 -10.60
N CYS A 176 1.32 35.54 -11.88
CA CYS A 176 1.89 34.78 -12.98
C CYS A 176 3.29 35.26 -13.37
N ASN A 177 3.55 36.56 -13.21
CA ASN A 177 4.81 37.25 -13.52
C ASN A 177 5.68 37.46 -12.28
N LYS A 178 5.78 36.47 -11.39
CA LYS A 178 6.85 36.50 -10.39
C LYS A 178 8.18 36.19 -11.06
N THR A 179 9.06 37.20 -11.13
CA THR A 179 10.48 37.08 -11.49
C THR A 179 11.23 36.02 -10.69
N GLU A 180 10.70 35.66 -9.52
CA GLU A 180 11.15 34.57 -8.65
C GLU A 180 11.03 33.16 -9.27
N PHE A 181 10.18 32.97 -10.27
CA PHE A 181 9.89 31.64 -10.83
C PHE A 181 9.78 31.65 -12.37
N PRO A 182 10.89 31.92 -13.08
CA PRO A 182 10.92 32.13 -14.53
C PRO A 182 10.46 30.94 -15.38
N TYR A 183 10.27 29.74 -14.81
CA TYR A 183 9.98 28.50 -15.53
C TYR A 183 8.58 27.90 -15.31
N HIS A 184 7.65 28.64 -14.67
CA HIS A 184 6.33 28.14 -14.26
C HIS A 184 5.44 27.51 -15.35
N ASN A 185 5.59 27.87 -16.63
CA ASN A 185 4.68 27.40 -17.68
C ASN A 185 5.11 26.08 -18.34
N ASN A 186 6.41 25.77 -18.37
CA ASN A 186 6.93 24.59 -19.09
C ASN A 186 7.25 23.39 -18.16
N GLN A 187 7.10 23.55 -16.84
CA GLN A 187 7.55 22.55 -15.86
C GLN A 187 6.43 22.00 -14.95
N ARG A 188 5.16 22.29 -15.24
CA ARG A 188 4.04 21.89 -14.37
C ARG A 188 3.89 20.38 -14.23
N SER A 189 4.04 19.63 -15.33
CA SER A 189 3.96 18.17 -15.31
C SER A 189 5.10 17.57 -14.51
N ARG A 190 6.27 18.22 -14.58
CA ARG A 190 7.46 17.85 -13.81
C ARG A 190 7.28 18.16 -12.32
N ALA A 191 6.69 19.29 -11.96
CA ALA A 191 6.38 19.64 -10.58
C ALA A 191 5.35 18.68 -9.95
N GLN A 192 4.36 18.20 -10.74
CA GLN A 192 3.41 17.20 -10.27
C GLN A 192 4.11 15.94 -9.75
N MET A 193 5.21 15.49 -10.38
CA MET A 193 5.96 14.31 -9.95
C MET A 193 6.45 14.43 -8.50
N LYS A 194 7.06 15.56 -8.13
CA LYS A 194 7.51 15.84 -6.75
C LYS A 194 6.35 15.97 -5.77
N HIS A 195 5.28 16.67 -6.16
CA HIS A 195 4.10 16.79 -5.30
C HIS A 195 3.40 15.46 -5.06
N HIS A 196 3.22 14.66 -6.10
CA HIS A 196 2.64 13.31 -6.02
C HIS A 196 3.50 12.44 -5.11
N TRP A 197 4.83 12.48 -5.25
CA TRP A 197 5.72 11.68 -4.41
C TRP A 197 5.60 12.05 -2.93
N TRP A 198 5.63 13.35 -2.61
CA TRP A 198 5.49 13.82 -1.24
C TRP A 198 4.11 13.51 -0.66
N TRP A 199 3.05 13.76 -1.43
CA TRP A 199 1.68 13.49 -1.01
C TRP A 199 1.47 12.01 -0.70
N LYS A 200 1.90 11.09 -1.58
CA LYS A 200 1.64 9.66 -1.38
C LYS A 200 2.36 9.12 -0.16
N ALA A 201 3.58 9.61 0.11
CA ALA A 201 4.31 9.26 1.33
C ALA A 201 3.56 9.77 2.59
N ASN A 202 3.11 11.03 2.61
CA ASN A 202 2.29 11.55 3.70
C ASN A 202 0.98 10.77 3.88
N PHE A 203 0.31 10.41 2.78
CA PHE A 203 -0.94 9.67 2.84
C PHE A 203 -0.72 8.29 3.47
N ILE A 204 0.26 7.54 2.97
CA ILE A 204 0.52 6.16 3.37
C ILE A 204 1.08 6.05 4.77
N PHE A 205 1.92 6.98 5.21
CA PHE A 205 2.37 6.98 6.59
C PHE A 205 1.29 7.59 7.49
N ASP A 206 0.78 8.78 7.24
CA ASP A 206 0.12 9.56 8.28
C ASP A 206 -1.41 9.59 8.20
N GLN A 207 -2.01 9.34 7.03
CA GLN A 207 -3.45 9.54 6.81
C GLN A 207 -4.24 8.23 6.63
N SER A 208 -3.60 7.19 6.10
CA SER A 208 -4.26 5.92 5.83
C SER A 208 -4.53 5.14 7.12
N GLU A 209 -5.77 4.68 7.30
CA GLU A 209 -6.16 3.92 8.49
C GLU A 209 -5.62 2.49 8.44
N ILE A 210 -5.50 1.93 7.23
CA ILE A 210 -4.98 0.57 7.01
C ILE A 210 -3.52 0.44 7.41
N THR A 211 -2.70 1.47 7.15
CA THR A 211 -1.27 1.48 7.47
C THR A 211 -0.96 2.22 8.78
N ARG A 212 -1.97 2.74 9.48
CA ARG A 212 -1.83 3.51 10.73
C ARG A 212 -1.00 2.78 11.79
N TYR A 213 -1.26 1.49 11.97
CA TYR A 213 -0.56 0.64 12.94
C TYR A 213 0.64 -0.11 12.33
N HIS A 214 0.98 0.19 11.07
CA HIS A 214 2.17 -0.31 10.40
C HIS A 214 3.39 0.52 10.83
N SER A 215 3.72 0.46 12.12
CA SER A 215 4.64 1.42 12.75
C SER A 215 6.12 1.03 12.66
N GLY A 216 6.44 -0.24 12.40
CA GLY A 216 7.80 -0.67 12.12
C GLY A 216 8.87 -0.44 13.17
N ASN A 217 8.46 -0.12 14.38
CA ASN A 217 9.37 -0.12 15.51
C ASN A 217 9.83 -1.57 15.72
N ILE A 218 11.15 -1.78 15.69
CA ILE A 218 11.77 -2.99 16.21
C ILE A 218 11.67 -2.90 17.74
N GLU A 219 10.47 -3.09 18.27
CA GLU A 219 10.33 -3.34 19.69
C GLU A 219 10.77 -4.77 19.94
N SER A 220 11.87 -4.93 20.69
CA SER A 220 12.15 -6.18 21.36
C SER A 220 11.01 -6.40 22.34
N PHE A 221 9.99 -7.17 21.96
CA PHE A 221 8.97 -7.63 22.89
C PHE A 221 9.67 -8.46 23.95
N LYS A 222 10.01 -7.82 25.07
CA LYS A 222 10.56 -8.44 26.28
C LYS A 222 9.45 -9.22 27.00
N PHE A 223 8.63 -10.00 26.28
CA PHE A 223 7.70 -10.92 26.89
C PHE A 223 8.46 -12.18 27.28
N LYS A 224 8.83 -12.21 28.55
CA LYS A 224 9.49 -13.32 29.25
C LYS A 224 8.55 -14.53 29.32
N LYS A 225 8.32 -15.20 28.20
CA LYS A 225 7.71 -16.53 28.13
C LYS A 225 8.23 -17.25 26.87
N LYS A 226 9.33 -17.99 27.07
CA LYS A 226 9.70 -19.22 26.35
C LYS A 226 9.15 -19.35 24.91
N CYS A 227 9.51 -18.42 24.03
CA CYS A 227 9.42 -18.64 22.58
C CYS A 227 10.78 -19.15 22.11
N LEU A 228 10.79 -20.40 21.65
CA LEU A 228 11.87 -20.95 20.86
C LEU A 228 11.93 -20.18 19.52
N ARG A 229 13.08 -19.51 19.25
CA ARG A 229 13.51 -18.83 18.01
C ARG A 229 12.94 -17.41 17.77
N ASP A 230 13.84 -16.43 17.83
CA ASP A 230 13.96 -15.17 17.09
C ASP A 230 12.80 -14.78 16.14
N CYS A 231 11.73 -14.24 16.70
CA CYS A 231 10.68 -13.60 15.91
C CYS A 231 11.02 -12.10 15.75
N TYR A 232 11.73 -11.76 14.67
CA TYR A 232 11.93 -10.37 14.25
C TYR A 232 10.68 -9.91 13.48
N CYS A 233 9.92 -8.97 14.04
CA CYS A 233 8.83 -8.34 13.33
C CYS A 233 9.41 -7.37 12.28
N ILE A 234 9.31 -7.71 11.00
CA ILE A 234 9.57 -6.80 9.87
C ILE A 234 8.30 -5.95 9.71
N SER A 235 7.99 -5.15 10.71
CA SER A 235 6.84 -4.25 10.66
C SER A 235 7.25 -2.95 9.96
N GLY A 236 6.31 -2.29 9.30
CA GLY A 236 6.39 -0.86 8.96
C GLY A 236 7.28 -0.48 7.78
N LEU A 237 7.86 -1.43 7.05
CA LEU A 237 8.62 -1.11 5.85
C LEU A 237 7.68 -0.79 4.68
N VAL A 238 7.88 0.40 4.11
CA VAL A 238 7.23 0.84 2.87
C VAL A 238 8.27 0.89 1.77
N LEU A 239 8.12 0.06 0.75
CA LEU A 239 8.97 0.03 -0.45
C LEU A 239 8.34 0.88 -1.56
N PHE A 240 9.09 1.85 -2.08
CA PHE A 240 8.64 2.71 -3.16
C PHE A 240 9.14 2.22 -4.51
N LEU A 241 8.23 1.98 -5.44
CA LEU A 241 8.49 1.60 -6.83
C LEU A 241 7.84 2.59 -7.80
N GLU A 242 8.26 2.56 -9.06
CA GLU A 242 7.64 3.30 -10.16
C GLU A 242 7.10 2.33 -11.22
N GLU A 243 6.12 2.77 -12.02
CA GLU A 243 5.40 1.94 -12.99
C GLU A 243 6.27 1.27 -14.06
N ASP A 244 7.50 1.76 -14.30
CA ASP A 244 8.45 1.23 -15.28
C ASP A 244 9.59 0.43 -14.66
N TYR A 245 9.39 -0.06 -13.44
CA TYR A 245 10.31 -0.98 -12.81
C TYR A 245 9.99 -2.44 -13.16
N TYR A 246 10.98 -3.31 -12.97
CA TYR A 246 10.84 -4.76 -13.08
C TYR A 246 11.60 -5.42 -11.94
N VAL A 247 10.96 -6.31 -11.18
CA VAL A 247 11.57 -6.92 -9.99
C VAL A 247 12.07 -8.34 -10.25
N THR A 248 13.14 -8.76 -9.58
CA THR A 248 13.57 -10.17 -9.55
C THR A 248 12.67 -10.99 -8.63
N LYS A 249 12.65 -12.33 -8.78
CA LYS A 249 11.80 -13.20 -7.95
C LYS A 249 12.15 -13.16 -6.45
N ASP A 250 13.40 -12.84 -6.10
CA ASP A 250 13.92 -12.82 -4.73
C ASP A 250 13.94 -11.42 -4.08
N PHE A 251 13.48 -10.36 -4.76
CA PHE A 251 13.63 -8.97 -4.28
C PHE A 251 13.08 -8.75 -2.86
N LEU A 252 11.89 -9.31 -2.57
CA LEU A 252 11.23 -9.18 -1.28
C LEU A 252 11.98 -9.95 -0.19
N TYR A 253 12.49 -11.14 -0.51
CA TYR A 253 13.31 -11.92 0.42
C TYR A 253 14.60 -11.18 0.78
N ILE A 254 15.28 -10.60 -0.22
CA ILE A 254 16.50 -9.81 -0.01
C ILE A 254 16.21 -8.57 0.84
N LEU A 255 15.13 -7.84 0.57
CA LEU A 255 14.73 -6.69 1.40
C LEU A 255 14.52 -7.07 2.86
N LYS A 256 13.75 -8.14 3.11
CA LYS A 256 13.48 -8.65 4.47
C LYS A 256 14.76 -9.07 5.18
N MET A 257 15.68 -9.72 4.46
CA MET A 257 16.99 -10.10 4.99
C MET A 257 17.86 -8.89 5.31
N MET A 258 17.92 -7.88 4.44
CA MET A 258 18.65 -6.64 4.68
C MET A 258 18.13 -5.95 5.95
N TYR A 259 16.81 -5.77 6.07
CA TYR A 259 16.20 -5.14 7.24
C TYR A 259 16.50 -5.87 8.55
N LYS A 260 16.39 -7.21 8.55
CA LYS A 260 16.70 -8.03 9.71
C LYS A 260 18.16 -7.90 10.13
N ARG A 261 19.08 -7.76 9.17
CA ARG A 261 20.52 -7.69 9.40
C ARG A 261 21.03 -6.27 9.65
N THR A 262 20.19 -5.24 9.52
CA THR A 262 20.57 -3.85 9.79
C THR A 262 21.16 -3.66 11.17
N ILE A 263 20.56 -4.27 12.20
CA ILE A 263 21.00 -4.10 13.59
C ILE A 263 22.44 -4.61 13.80
N ASP A 264 22.82 -5.66 13.06
CA ASP A 264 24.16 -6.26 13.20
C ASP A 264 25.17 -5.62 12.23
N LEU A 265 24.73 -5.22 11.03
CA LEU A 265 25.62 -4.81 9.94
C LEU A 265 25.71 -3.29 9.73
N CYS A 266 24.66 -2.54 10.04
CA CYS A 266 24.62 -1.09 9.88
C CYS A 266 23.54 -0.45 10.79
N PRO A 267 23.78 -0.33 12.12
CA PRO A 267 22.80 0.25 13.04
C PRO A 267 22.37 1.68 12.68
N GLN A 268 23.22 2.42 11.96
CA GLN A 268 22.96 3.78 11.49
C GLN A 268 22.16 3.86 10.18
N CYS A 269 21.95 2.73 9.48
CA CYS A 269 21.23 2.71 8.20
C CYS A 269 19.72 2.85 8.43
N ASN A 270 19.08 3.70 7.65
CA ASN A 270 17.67 4.04 7.81
C ASN A 270 16.86 4.02 6.50
N ILE A 271 17.53 3.76 5.37
CA ILE A 271 16.91 3.55 4.05
C ILE A 271 17.57 2.36 3.35
N TYR A 272 16.78 1.59 2.61
CA TYR A 272 17.18 0.30 2.02
C TYR A 272 16.95 0.30 0.51
N THR A 273 18.01 0.28 -0.29
CA THR A 273 17.90 0.35 -1.75
C THR A 273 18.10 -1.03 -2.40
N LEU A 274 17.16 -1.42 -3.27
CA LEU A 274 17.21 -2.67 -4.04
C LEU A 274 17.67 -2.49 -5.50
N GLY A 275 17.73 -1.26 -6.00
CA GLY A 275 18.11 -0.96 -7.37
C GLY A 275 19.15 0.15 -7.50
N ARG A 276 19.97 0.08 -8.54
CA ARG A 276 20.91 1.15 -8.89
C ARG A 276 20.90 1.36 -10.40
N HIS A 277 20.78 2.63 -10.83
CA HIS A 277 20.85 2.97 -12.25
C HIS A 277 22.18 2.50 -12.87
N GLY A 278 22.11 2.00 -14.10
CA GLY A 278 23.28 1.60 -14.89
C GLY A 278 23.88 0.24 -14.54
N GLN A 279 23.38 -0.48 -13.53
CA GLN A 279 23.79 -1.87 -13.29
C GLN A 279 23.05 -2.81 -14.26
N ARG A 280 23.76 -3.31 -15.27
CA ARG A 280 23.29 -4.42 -16.10
C ARG A 280 23.32 -5.72 -15.30
N THR A 281 22.42 -6.65 -15.62
CA THR A 281 22.52 -8.03 -15.12
C THR A 281 23.92 -8.57 -15.45
N PRO A 282 24.53 -9.41 -14.60
CA PRO A 282 25.82 -10.04 -14.92
C PRO A 282 25.73 -11.02 -16.11
N TYR A 283 24.60 -11.08 -16.83
CA TYR A 283 24.38 -12.03 -17.91
C TYR A 283 25.34 -11.83 -19.10
N GLN A 284 26.08 -10.71 -19.16
CA GLN A 284 27.15 -10.48 -20.13
C GLN A 284 28.58 -10.67 -19.58
N ALA A 285 28.75 -11.03 -18.30
CA ALA A 285 30.06 -11.32 -17.72
C ALA A 285 30.15 -12.79 -17.30
N ASN A 286 30.38 -13.68 -18.28
CA ASN A 286 30.81 -15.07 -18.11
C ASN A 286 30.01 -15.91 -17.12
N CYS A 287 28.91 -16.50 -17.61
CA CYS A 287 28.11 -17.53 -16.93
C CYS A 287 28.95 -18.76 -16.45
N LEU A 288 30.18 -18.94 -16.98
CA LEU A 288 31.05 -20.08 -16.68
C LEU A 288 31.97 -19.91 -15.45
N LYS A 289 32.09 -18.71 -14.85
CA LYS A 289 32.98 -18.50 -13.68
C LYS A 289 32.26 -18.56 -12.32
N TYR A 290 30.94 -18.67 -12.30
CA TYR A 290 30.12 -18.47 -11.09
C TYR A 290 29.47 -19.73 -10.50
N LEU A 291 29.72 -20.91 -11.07
CA LEU A 291 29.23 -22.17 -10.49
C LEU A 291 30.01 -22.62 -9.25
N GLY A 292 31.16 -22.00 -8.95
CA GLY A 292 32.02 -22.34 -7.82
C GLY A 292 31.98 -21.37 -6.64
N ASP A 293 31.29 -20.23 -6.75
CA ASP A 293 31.27 -19.18 -5.73
C ASP A 293 29.82 -18.85 -5.40
N MET A 294 29.28 -19.50 -4.36
CA MET A 294 28.01 -19.14 -3.74
C MET A 294 28.15 -17.76 -3.10
N ARG A 295 28.18 -16.71 -3.93
CA ARG A 295 28.21 -15.34 -3.44
C ARG A 295 26.86 -15.05 -2.81
N TYR A 296 26.83 -14.99 -1.48
CA TYR A 296 25.75 -14.39 -0.71
C TYR A 296 25.42 -13.01 -1.30
N ALA A 297 24.16 -12.56 -1.15
CA ALA A 297 23.81 -11.21 -1.55
C ALA A 297 24.67 -10.20 -0.76
N GLU A 298 25.60 -9.55 -1.47
CA GLU A 298 26.46 -8.53 -0.88
C GLU A 298 25.75 -7.18 -0.81
N VAL A 299 26.10 -6.40 0.20
CA VAL A 299 25.51 -5.09 0.50
C VAL A 299 26.61 -4.04 0.66
N ASN A 300 26.24 -2.78 0.45
CA ASN A 300 27.07 -1.60 0.63
C ASN A 300 26.37 -0.60 1.55
N VAL A 301 27.16 0.14 2.32
CA VAL A 301 26.69 1.26 3.14
C VAL A 301 27.25 2.56 2.56
N MET A 302 26.38 3.53 2.28
CA MET A 302 26.76 4.84 1.74
C MET A 302 25.69 5.88 2.04
N PRO A 303 25.97 7.20 1.97
CA PRO A 303 24.91 8.20 1.95
C PRO A 303 23.91 7.93 0.82
N TRP A 304 22.63 8.19 1.06
CA TRP A 304 21.64 8.08 -0.01
C TRP A 304 21.83 9.21 -1.02
N THR A 305 21.79 8.87 -2.31
CA THR A 305 21.98 9.78 -3.43
C THR A 305 21.02 9.42 -4.56
N THR A 306 20.82 10.34 -5.50
CA THR A 306 20.06 10.16 -6.75
C THR A 306 20.47 8.89 -7.52
N ALA A 307 21.73 8.45 -7.44
CA ALA A 307 22.17 7.20 -8.08
C ALA A 307 21.50 5.93 -7.49
N ASN A 308 20.95 6.03 -6.29
CA ASN A 308 20.33 4.96 -5.51
C ASN A 308 18.81 5.19 -5.30
N ASN A 309 18.19 5.98 -6.19
CA ASN A 309 16.77 6.33 -6.15
C ASN A 309 15.83 5.18 -6.57
N MET A 310 16.36 4.06 -7.06
CA MET A 310 15.55 2.94 -7.53
C MET A 310 15.19 1.97 -6.41
N ALA A 311 13.89 1.78 -6.17
CA ALA A 311 13.37 0.77 -5.27
C ALA A 311 13.94 0.86 -3.85
N PHE A 312 13.77 2.03 -3.22
CA PHE A 312 14.15 2.22 -1.82
C PHE A 312 12.97 1.98 -0.89
N ALA A 313 13.27 1.46 0.30
CA ALA A 313 12.31 1.27 1.37
C ALA A 313 12.78 1.97 2.65
N PHE A 314 11.83 2.43 3.45
CA PHE A 314 12.09 2.92 4.80
C PHE A 314 10.84 2.76 5.66
N ASN A 315 11.01 2.93 6.98
CA ASN A 315 9.91 2.78 7.94
C ASN A 315 9.38 4.14 8.41
N ARG A 316 8.34 4.08 9.25
CA ARG A 316 7.68 5.25 9.82
C ARG A 316 8.61 6.15 10.65
N ALA A 317 9.58 5.57 11.36
CA ALA A 317 10.56 6.34 12.11
C ALA A 317 11.43 7.19 11.17
N THR A 318 11.95 6.60 10.09
CA THR A 318 12.66 7.34 9.03
C THR A 318 11.75 8.39 8.39
N TRP A 319 10.49 8.05 8.09
CA TRP A 319 9.55 9.02 7.52
C TRP A 319 9.31 10.24 8.42
N ASN A 320 9.14 10.04 9.72
CA ASN A 320 8.96 11.14 10.68
C ASN A 320 10.17 12.10 10.67
N ASN A 321 11.38 11.54 10.59
CA ASN A 321 12.62 12.31 10.46
C ASN A 321 12.72 13.07 9.12
N ILE A 322 12.29 12.44 8.01
CA ILE A 322 12.19 13.13 6.71
C ILE A 322 11.20 14.30 6.80
N ARG A 323 10.06 14.09 7.47
CA ARG A 323 8.99 15.08 7.59
C ARG A 323 9.36 16.28 8.46
N THR A 324 10.22 16.13 9.48
CA THR A 324 10.76 17.29 10.22
C THR A 324 11.61 18.20 9.34
N CYS A 325 12.17 17.67 8.26
CA CYS A 325 12.97 18.40 7.27
C CYS A 325 12.18 18.80 6.01
N ALA A 326 10.85 18.81 6.09
CA ALA A 326 9.97 19.08 4.95
C ALA A 326 10.27 20.41 4.26
N GLU A 327 10.70 21.44 5.00
CA GLU A 327 11.05 22.74 4.43
C GLU A 327 12.20 22.63 3.42
N HIS A 328 13.27 21.89 3.75
CA HIS A 328 14.40 21.66 2.82
C HIS A 328 13.96 20.91 1.58
N PHE A 329 13.08 19.91 1.71
CA PHE A 329 12.56 19.19 0.55
C PHE A 329 11.65 20.08 -0.33
N CYS A 330 10.69 20.78 0.28
CA CYS A 330 9.63 21.52 -0.42
C CYS A 330 10.11 22.84 -1.04
N SER A 331 11.05 23.53 -0.39
CA SER A 331 11.58 24.83 -0.86
C SER A 331 12.76 24.69 -1.84
N PHE A 332 13.40 23.52 -1.89
CA PHE A 332 14.49 23.29 -2.84
C PHE A 332 13.99 23.42 -4.29
N GLY A 333 14.66 24.28 -5.05
CA GLY A 333 14.31 24.69 -6.41
C GLY A 333 14.54 23.65 -7.49
N ASP A 334 14.24 22.38 -7.21
CA ASP A 334 14.28 21.28 -8.17
C ASP A 334 12.95 20.50 -8.15
N TYR A 335 12.48 20.11 -9.34
CA TYR A 335 11.22 19.39 -9.51
C TYR A 335 11.35 17.88 -9.34
N ASN A 336 12.56 17.34 -9.27
CA ASN A 336 12.80 15.93 -9.05
C ASN A 336 12.77 15.64 -7.54
N TYR A 337 11.96 14.67 -7.14
CA TYR A 337 11.79 14.34 -5.72
C TYR A 337 13.09 13.77 -5.13
N ASP A 338 13.86 13.03 -5.92
CA ASP A 338 15.10 12.38 -5.51
C ASP A 338 16.23 13.40 -5.29
N GLN A 339 16.39 14.38 -6.19
CA GLN A 339 17.31 15.51 -5.97
C GLN A 339 16.93 16.29 -4.71
N SER A 340 15.62 16.50 -4.50
CA SER A 340 15.11 17.18 -3.30
C SER A 340 15.36 16.36 -2.03
N LEU A 341 15.28 15.03 -2.11
CA LEU A 341 15.56 14.13 -0.99
C LEU A 341 17.06 14.07 -0.66
N GLU A 342 17.92 14.05 -1.68
CA GLU A 342 19.39 14.12 -1.51
C GLU A 342 19.80 15.46 -0.88
N HIS A 343 19.24 16.57 -1.37
CA HIS A 343 19.45 17.90 -0.78
C HIS A 343 19.01 17.94 0.69
N MET A 344 17.78 17.51 0.98
CA MET A 344 17.24 17.46 2.34
C MET A 344 18.15 16.63 3.28
N SER A 345 18.58 15.45 2.84
CA SER A 345 19.46 14.55 3.61
C SER A 345 20.82 15.18 3.94
N ARG A 346 21.31 16.09 3.07
CA ARG A 346 22.59 16.80 3.27
C ARG A 346 22.46 18.01 4.18
N GLU A 347 21.40 18.80 4.02
CA GLU A 347 21.24 20.07 4.74
C GLU A 347 20.53 19.93 6.09
N CYS A 348 19.75 18.85 6.30
CA CYS A 348 18.99 18.62 7.53
C CYS A 348 19.51 17.38 8.28
N PRO A 349 20.24 17.54 9.40
CA PRO A 349 20.80 16.42 10.15
C PRO A 349 19.78 15.38 10.61
N GLU A 350 18.59 15.81 11.03
CA GLU A 350 17.50 14.93 11.47
C GLU A 350 17.03 14.01 10.36
N GLY A 351 16.97 14.53 9.13
CA GLY A 351 16.52 13.83 7.92
C GLY A 351 17.63 13.11 7.17
N LYS A 352 18.83 13.00 7.76
CA LYS A 352 19.99 12.37 7.12
C LYS A 352 19.71 10.91 6.77
N LEU A 353 19.94 10.55 5.50
CA LEU A 353 19.69 9.22 4.97
C LEU A 353 21.00 8.45 4.76
N ILE A 354 21.17 7.36 5.51
CA ILE A 354 22.26 6.40 5.35
C ILE A 354 21.70 5.13 4.72
N ASN A 355 22.14 4.88 3.49
CA ASN A 355 21.63 3.83 2.64
C ASN A 355 22.32 2.50 2.89
N PHE A 356 21.51 1.46 3.06
CA PHE A 356 21.92 0.07 2.99
C PHE A 356 21.46 -0.52 1.65
N SER A 357 22.39 -0.69 0.73
CA SER A 357 22.07 -0.98 -0.68
C SER A 357 22.64 -2.32 -1.12
N VAL A 358 21.91 -3.05 -1.95
CA VAL A 358 22.43 -4.27 -2.58
C VAL A 358 23.56 -3.94 -3.56
N LYS A 359 24.63 -4.76 -3.58
CA LYS A 359 25.67 -4.63 -4.61
C LYS A 359 25.19 -5.03 -5.99
N GLN A 360 24.30 -6.01 -6.04
CA GLN A 360 23.71 -6.51 -7.27
C GLN A 360 22.22 -6.19 -7.26
N THR A 361 21.79 -5.37 -8.22
CA THR A 361 20.40 -4.93 -8.32
C THR A 361 19.39 -6.08 -8.31
N ARG A 362 18.24 -5.83 -7.68
CA ARG A 362 17.05 -6.68 -7.64
C ARG A 362 15.83 -6.01 -8.28
N VAL A 363 15.97 -4.76 -8.71
CA VAL A 363 14.96 -4.01 -9.44
C VAL A 363 15.59 -3.28 -10.63
N PHE A 364 15.01 -3.44 -11.81
CA PHE A 364 15.51 -2.89 -13.07
C PHE A 364 14.59 -1.80 -13.58
N HIS A 365 15.16 -0.81 -14.25
CA HIS A 365 14.41 0.24 -14.92
C HIS A 365 14.20 -0.18 -16.37
N THR A 366 12.95 -0.29 -16.80
CA THR A 366 12.59 -0.73 -18.16
C THR A 366 12.27 0.44 -19.10
N GLY A 367 12.01 1.63 -18.58
CA GLY A 367 11.70 2.84 -19.35
C GLY A 367 12.89 3.64 -19.88
N ALA A 368 14.12 3.12 -19.75
CA ALA A 368 15.34 3.79 -20.20
C ALA A 368 16.11 2.82 -21.10
N TRP A 369 16.19 3.14 -22.39
CA TRP A 369 17.01 2.43 -23.37
C TRP A 369 18.34 3.14 -23.57
#